data_AF-A0AAV3SDE1-F1
#
_entry.id   AF-A0AAV3SDE1-F1
#
_cell.length_a   1.000
_cell.length_b   1.000
_cell.length_c   1.000
_cell.angle_alpha   90.00
_cell.angle_beta   90.00
_cell.angle_gamma   90.00
#
_symmetry.space_group_name_H-M   'P 1'
#
loop_
_entity.id
_entity.type
_entity.pdbx_description
1 polymer ?
#
loop_
_entity_poly.entity_id
_entity_poly.type
_entity_poly.pdbx_seq_one_letter_code
_entity_poly.pdbx_strand_id
1 'polypeptide(L)'
;MYIMSPGPYPVTITLTAQDRLDLEAVICKATSPQRDVFRARIVLLAAAGATNTEIAEELAYTRKTVRKWRGRFAEAGRAELVDAPRSGRPPIYDDTVRAHITALACELPVKHDLPLSPRLGNSFLRSLTDQRAASSEIERRFRVRS
;
A
#
# COMPACT_ATOMS: atom_id res chain seq x y z
N MET A 1 -40.74 -13.82 7.12
CA MET A 1 -40.07 -13.97 8.43
C MET A 1 -38.71 -14.60 8.16
N TYR A 2 -37.66 -13.80 7.99
CA TYR A 2 -36.35 -14.29 7.57
C TYR A 2 -35.56 -14.72 8.81
N ILE A 3 -35.40 -16.04 8.99
CA ILE A 3 -34.56 -16.59 10.05
C ILE A 3 -33.11 -16.39 9.61
N MET A 4 -32.49 -15.29 10.04
CA MET A 4 -31.04 -15.14 9.96
C MET A 4 -30.43 -16.15 10.92
N SER A 5 -30.01 -17.31 10.39
CA SER A 5 -29.17 -18.24 11.14
C SER A 5 -27.90 -17.50 11.58
N PRO A 6 -27.53 -17.52 12.87
CA PRO A 6 -26.33 -16.86 13.35
C PRO A 6 -25.13 -17.54 12.68
N GLY A 7 -24.44 -16.80 11.83
CA GLY A 7 -23.16 -17.22 11.26
C GLY A 7 -22.14 -17.49 12.37
N PRO A 8 -21.01 -18.13 12.04
CA PRO A 8 -20.05 -18.66 13.01
C PRO A 8 -19.70 -17.62 14.08
N TYR A 9 -19.76 -18.05 15.33
CA TYR A 9 -19.77 -17.18 16.51
C TYR A 9 -18.69 -16.11 16.42
N PRO A 10 -19.08 -14.83 16.51
CA PRO A 10 -18.13 -13.73 16.44
C PRO A 10 -17.17 -13.78 17.63
N VAL A 11 -15.87 -13.60 17.39
CA VAL A 11 -14.86 -13.49 18.46
C VAL A 11 -15.22 -12.31 19.36
N THR A 12 -15.47 -12.55 20.63
CA THR A 12 -15.76 -11.47 21.59
C THR A 12 -14.51 -10.62 21.78
N ILE A 13 -14.66 -9.31 21.59
CA ILE A 13 -13.58 -8.36 21.82
C ILE A 13 -13.88 -7.65 23.14
N THR A 14 -13.00 -7.84 24.12
CA THR A 14 -13.03 -7.07 25.37
C THR A 14 -12.06 -5.89 25.21
N LEU A 15 -12.57 -4.67 25.24
CA LEU A 15 -11.74 -3.45 25.20
C LEU A 15 -11.44 -2.95 26.60
N THR A 16 -10.20 -2.53 26.83
CA THR A 16 -9.88 -1.71 28.00
C THR A 16 -10.45 -0.30 27.80
N ALA A 17 -10.63 0.45 28.90
CA ALA A 17 -11.10 1.84 28.81
C ALA A 17 -10.14 2.71 27.98
N GLN A 18 -8.83 2.46 28.10
CA GLN A 18 -7.82 3.16 27.33
C GLN A 18 -7.93 2.86 25.83
N ASP A 19 -8.09 1.58 25.45
CA ASP A 19 -8.26 1.20 24.04
C ASP A 19 -9.51 1.83 23.41
N ARG A 20 -10.60 1.93 24.18
CA ARG A 20 -11.83 2.60 23.71
C ARG A 20 -11.59 4.08 23.42
N LEU A 21 -11.01 4.82 24.36
CA LEU A 21 -10.69 6.25 24.19
C LEU A 21 -9.77 6.47 22.98
N ASP A 22 -8.80 5.59 22.82
CA ASP A 22 -7.84 5.63 21.73
C ASP A 22 -8.50 5.40 20.34
N LEU A 23 -9.44 4.47 20.25
CA LEU A 23 -10.20 4.22 19.02
C LEU A 23 -11.15 5.38 18.70
N GLU A 24 -11.80 5.95 19.71
CA GLU A 24 -12.64 7.14 19.57
C GLU A 24 -11.83 8.34 19.10
N ALA A 25 -10.62 8.54 19.63
CA ALA A 25 -9.71 9.59 19.19
C ALA A 25 -9.33 9.45 17.71
N VAL A 26 -9.11 8.22 17.23
CA VAL A 26 -8.85 7.95 15.79
C VAL A 26 -10.05 8.37 14.93
N ILE A 27 -11.27 8.08 15.37
CA ILE A 27 -12.51 8.42 14.65
C ILE A 27 -12.75 9.93 14.62
N CYS A 28 -12.50 10.63 15.73
CA CYS A 28 -12.71 12.08 15.85
C CYS A 28 -11.65 12.90 15.11
N LYS A 29 -10.43 12.37 14.94
CA LYS A 29 -9.34 13.09 14.29
C LYS A 29 -9.57 13.19 12.77
N ALA A 30 -9.79 14.42 12.30
CA ALA A 30 -10.07 14.70 10.88
C ALA A 30 -8.95 14.29 9.91
N THR A 31 -7.69 14.24 10.38
CA THR A 31 -6.52 13.83 9.58
C THR A 31 -6.33 12.32 9.53
N SER A 32 -7.12 11.55 10.28
CA SER A 32 -6.99 10.09 10.28
C SER A 32 -7.37 9.53 8.91
N PRO A 33 -6.57 8.60 8.35
CA PRO A 33 -6.92 7.98 7.09
C PRO A 33 -8.20 7.16 7.27
N GLN A 34 -9.10 7.23 6.28
CA GLN A 34 -10.44 6.62 6.35
C GLN A 34 -10.40 5.11 6.66
N ARG A 35 -9.35 4.41 6.20
CA ARG A 35 -9.12 2.98 6.51
C ARG A 35 -8.96 2.71 8.00
N ASP A 36 -8.33 3.59 8.75
CA ASP A 36 -8.07 3.40 10.18
C ASP A 36 -9.34 3.72 10.98
N VAL A 37 -10.07 4.77 10.58
CA VAL A 37 -11.42 5.09 11.10
C VAL A 37 -12.37 3.92 10.90
N PHE A 38 -12.37 3.32 9.70
CA PHE A 38 -13.20 2.15 9.40
C PHE A 38 -12.87 0.94 10.30
N ARG A 39 -11.58 0.63 10.46
CA ARG A 39 -11.14 -0.47 11.34
C ARG A 39 -11.50 -0.20 12.80
N ALA A 40 -11.34 1.04 13.27
CA ALA A 40 -11.70 1.42 14.62
C ALA A 40 -13.21 1.26 14.90
N ARG A 41 -14.06 1.66 13.94
CA ARG A 41 -15.52 1.46 14.03
C ARG A 41 -15.90 -0.01 14.11
N ILE A 42 -15.27 -0.89 13.32
CA ILE A 42 -15.51 -2.34 13.42
C ILE A 42 -15.24 -2.85 14.84
N VAL A 43 -14.12 -2.45 15.43
CA VAL A 43 -13.72 -2.93 16.76
C VAL A 43 -14.64 -2.39 17.85
N LEU A 44 -15.05 -1.11 17.80
CA LEU A 44 -15.99 -0.54 18.75
C LEU A 44 -17.36 -1.22 18.70
N LEU A 45 -17.91 -1.44 17.50
CA LEU A 45 -19.19 -2.14 17.33
C LEU A 45 -19.09 -3.61 17.74
N ALA A 46 -17.97 -4.27 17.43
CA ALA A 46 -17.73 -5.65 17.85
C ALA A 46 -17.62 -5.78 19.38
N ALA A 47 -17.04 -4.78 20.06
CA ALA A 47 -16.98 -4.71 21.52
C ALA A 47 -18.33 -4.35 22.16
N ALA A 48 -19.21 -3.66 21.42
CA ALA A 48 -20.61 -3.45 21.82
C ALA A 48 -21.49 -4.71 21.64
N GLY A 49 -20.93 -5.81 21.13
CA GLY A 49 -21.64 -7.09 20.95
C GLY A 49 -22.29 -7.27 19.57
N ALA A 50 -22.09 -6.34 18.64
CA ALA A 50 -22.67 -6.46 17.31
C ALA A 50 -22.10 -7.66 16.54
N THR A 51 -22.97 -8.30 15.77
CA THR A 51 -22.63 -9.41 14.89
C THR A 51 -21.88 -8.90 13.66
N ASN A 52 -21.11 -9.79 13.01
CA ASN A 52 -20.38 -9.42 11.80
C ASN A 52 -21.31 -9.01 10.64
N THR A 53 -22.59 -9.42 10.67
CA THR A 53 -23.58 -9.07 9.67
C THR A 53 -24.10 -7.65 9.91
N GLU A 54 -24.47 -7.31 11.14
CA GLU A 54 -24.92 -5.96 11.51
C GLU A 54 -23.83 -4.92 11.23
N ILE A 55 -22.58 -5.19 11.62
CA ILE A 55 -21.44 -4.30 11.36
C ILE A 55 -21.21 -4.11 9.85
N ALA A 56 -21.39 -5.18 9.06
CA ALA A 56 -21.23 -5.13 7.61
C ALA A 56 -22.30 -4.28 6.94
N GLU A 57 -23.55 -4.39 7.40
CA GLU A 57 -24.68 -3.60 6.92
C GLU A 57 -24.52 -2.11 7.30
N GLU A 58 -24.17 -1.82 8.54
CA GLU A 58 -23.99 -0.46 9.05
C GLU A 58 -22.86 0.29 8.33
N LEU A 59 -21.74 -0.39 8.09
CA LEU A 59 -20.57 0.23 7.45
C LEU A 59 -20.60 0.12 5.91
N ALA A 60 -21.56 -0.60 5.33
CA ALA A 60 -21.62 -0.94 3.90
C ALA A 60 -20.36 -1.67 3.38
N TYR A 61 -19.87 -2.64 4.14
CA TYR A 61 -18.73 -3.50 3.77
C TYR A 61 -19.10 -4.99 3.76
N THR A 62 -18.24 -5.82 3.16
CA THR A 62 -18.46 -7.27 3.19
C THR A 62 -18.18 -7.87 4.56
N ARG A 63 -18.98 -8.88 4.95
CA ARG A 63 -18.78 -9.68 6.17
C ARG A 63 -17.38 -10.29 6.27
N LYS A 64 -16.76 -10.62 5.13
CA LYS A 64 -15.39 -11.15 5.05
C LYS A 64 -14.37 -10.13 5.56
N THR A 65 -14.52 -8.87 5.20
CA THR A 65 -13.66 -7.77 5.66
C THR A 65 -13.81 -7.56 7.16
N VAL A 66 -15.04 -7.52 7.67
CA VAL A 66 -15.32 -7.38 9.11
C VAL A 66 -14.69 -8.53 9.90
N ARG A 67 -14.92 -9.78 9.48
CA ARG A 67 -14.34 -10.97 10.13
C ARG A 67 -12.81 -10.92 10.17
N LYS A 68 -12.17 -10.47 9.08
CA LYS A 68 -10.71 -10.33 9.01
C LYS A 68 -10.18 -9.37 10.07
N TRP A 69 -10.75 -8.17 10.16
CA TRP A 69 -10.28 -7.14 11.09
C TRP A 69 -10.60 -7.48 12.54
N ARG A 70 -11.77 -8.07 12.79
CA ARG A 70 -12.15 -8.59 14.10
C ARG A 70 -11.18 -9.67 14.60
N GLY A 71 -10.79 -10.61 13.73
CA GLY A 71 -9.80 -11.63 14.03
C GLY A 71 -8.42 -11.03 14.33
N ARG A 72 -7.92 -10.13 13.46
CA ARG A 72 -6.61 -9.48 13.67
C ARG A 72 -6.55 -8.68 14.98
N PHE A 73 -7.62 -7.99 15.34
CA PHE A 73 -7.67 -7.29 16.62
C PHE A 73 -7.63 -8.25 17.81
N ALA A 74 -8.36 -9.36 17.74
CA ALA A 74 -8.35 -10.35 18.80
C ALA A 74 -6.98 -11.04 18.97
N GLU A 75 -6.21 -11.20 17.88
CA GLU A 75 -4.90 -11.85 17.90
C GLU A 75 -3.78 -10.94 18.43
N ALA A 76 -3.75 -9.66 18.04
CA ALA A 76 -2.60 -8.79 18.29
C ALA A 76 -2.98 -7.34 18.66
N GLY A 77 -4.25 -7.09 18.95
CA GLY A 77 -4.73 -5.82 19.52
C GLY A 77 -4.60 -4.63 18.58
N ARG A 78 -4.47 -3.43 19.17
CA ARG A 78 -4.46 -2.15 18.44
C ARG A 78 -3.29 -2.00 17.46
N ALA A 79 -2.14 -2.60 17.75
CA ALA A 79 -0.93 -2.45 16.93
C ALA A 79 -1.16 -2.88 15.47
N GLU A 80 -2.03 -3.86 15.25
CA GLU A 80 -2.36 -4.38 13.91
C GLU A 80 -3.43 -3.57 13.16
N LEU A 81 -4.08 -2.59 13.81
CA LEU A 81 -5.05 -1.71 13.13
C LEU A 81 -4.36 -0.64 12.29
N VAL A 82 -3.14 -0.26 12.65
CA VAL A 82 -2.34 0.71 11.90
C VAL A 82 -1.63 -0.03 10.77
N ASP A 83 -1.65 0.55 9.56
CA ASP A 83 -0.86 0.00 8.47
C ASP A 83 0.63 0.09 8.83
N ALA A 84 1.30 -1.06 8.94
CA ALA A 84 2.75 -1.10 9.02
C ALA A 84 3.36 -0.35 7.82
N PRO A 85 4.49 0.35 8.00
CA PRO A 85 5.20 0.98 6.89
C PRO A 85 5.44 -0.09 5.83
N ARG A 86 4.84 0.11 4.65
CA ARG A 86 4.99 -0.83 3.54
C ARG A 86 6.48 -0.87 3.20
N SER A 87 7.10 -2.04 3.33
CA SER A 87 8.51 -2.23 3.00
C SER A 87 8.84 -2.02 1.51
N GLY A 88 7.81 -1.74 0.69
CA GLY A 88 7.95 -1.49 -0.74
C GLY A 88 8.49 -2.71 -1.47
N ARG A 89 8.57 -2.62 -2.81
CA ARG A 89 9.45 -3.51 -3.55
C ARG A 89 10.86 -2.98 -3.35
N PRO A 90 11.85 -3.81 -2.95
CA PRO A 90 13.23 -3.34 -2.86
C PRO A 90 13.65 -2.73 -4.20
N PRO A 91 14.33 -1.57 -4.19
CA PRO A 91 14.71 -0.88 -5.42
C PRO A 91 15.61 -1.80 -6.26
N ILE A 92 15.24 -1.97 -7.53
CA ILE A 92 16.03 -2.78 -8.49
C ILE A 92 17.20 -1.95 -9.05
N TYR A 93 17.04 -0.63 -9.11
CA TYR A 93 18.00 0.30 -9.68
C TYR A 93 18.65 1.13 -8.59
N ASP A 94 19.94 1.37 -8.75
CA ASP A 94 20.74 2.27 -7.92
C ASP A 94 20.23 3.72 -7.96
N ASP A 95 20.54 4.49 -6.94
CA ASP A 95 20.09 5.87 -6.75
C ASP A 95 20.53 6.78 -7.89
N THR A 96 21.73 6.53 -8.44
CA THR A 96 22.28 7.25 -9.59
C THR A 96 21.43 7.05 -10.84
N VAL A 97 20.99 5.81 -11.09
CA VAL A 97 20.14 5.46 -12.23
C VAL A 97 18.75 6.07 -12.07
N ARG A 98 18.20 6.09 -10.85
CA ARG A 98 16.90 6.72 -10.56
C ARG A 98 16.93 8.23 -10.76
N ALA A 99 17.99 8.90 -10.30
CA ALA A 99 18.19 10.33 -10.50
C ALA A 99 18.30 10.67 -12.00
N HIS A 100 19.02 9.84 -12.75
CA HIS A 100 19.14 10.01 -14.20
C HIS A 100 17.80 9.83 -14.93
N ILE A 101 17.03 8.78 -14.61
CA ILE A 101 15.68 8.57 -15.17
C ILE A 101 14.76 9.73 -14.82
N THR A 102 14.86 10.27 -13.60
CA THR A 102 14.06 11.42 -13.16
C THR A 102 14.45 12.68 -13.93
N ALA A 103 15.74 12.93 -14.12
CA ALA A 103 16.24 14.04 -14.93
C ALA A 103 15.75 13.93 -16.38
N LEU A 104 15.87 12.76 -17.01
CA LEU A 104 15.36 12.50 -18.36
C LEU A 104 13.84 12.70 -18.46
N ALA A 105 13.08 12.31 -17.43
CA ALA A 105 11.63 12.47 -17.39
C ALA A 105 11.18 13.92 -17.18
N CYS A 106 12.02 14.74 -16.53
CA CYS A 106 11.76 16.17 -16.31
C CYS A 106 12.27 17.06 -17.47
N GLU A 107 13.02 16.51 -18.41
CA GLU A 107 13.44 17.20 -19.63
C GLU A 107 12.38 17.11 -20.74
N LEU A 108 12.25 18.17 -21.54
CA LEU A 108 11.26 18.21 -22.63
C LEU A 108 11.58 17.12 -23.66
N PRO A 109 10.65 16.22 -24.01
CA PRO A 109 10.91 15.05 -24.85
C PRO A 109 11.28 15.38 -26.30
N VAL A 110 11.34 16.67 -26.67
CA VAL A 110 11.84 17.15 -27.97
C VAL A 110 13.38 17.17 -28.02
N LYS A 111 14.06 17.11 -26.86
CA LYS A 111 15.53 17.07 -26.77
C LYS A 111 16.12 15.67 -26.78
N HIS A 112 15.28 14.64 -26.66
CA HIS A 112 15.67 13.25 -26.73
C HIS A 112 14.90 12.62 -27.87
N ASP A 113 15.56 11.96 -28.82
CA ASP A 113 14.91 11.20 -29.91
C ASP A 113 14.21 9.93 -29.37
N LEU A 114 13.41 10.09 -28.31
CA LEU A 114 12.65 9.05 -27.66
C LEU A 114 11.21 9.14 -28.16
N PRO A 115 10.67 8.08 -28.78
CA PRO A 115 9.30 8.09 -29.26
C PRO A 115 8.32 8.30 -28.09
N LEU A 116 7.43 9.29 -28.22
CA LEU A 116 6.44 9.76 -27.23
C LEU A 116 5.35 8.74 -26.83
N SER A 117 5.54 7.44 -27.07
CA SER A 117 4.50 6.44 -26.81
C SER A 117 4.57 5.91 -25.36
N PRO A 118 3.47 5.92 -24.57
CA PRO A 118 3.47 5.47 -23.18
C PRO A 118 3.58 3.95 -22.98
N ARG A 119 3.71 3.17 -24.06
CA ARG A 119 3.63 1.70 -24.05
C ARG A 119 4.96 0.98 -24.26
N LEU A 120 6.08 1.70 -24.29
CA LEU A 120 7.39 1.06 -24.38
C LEU A 120 7.75 0.47 -23.02
N GLY A 121 7.55 -0.84 -22.89
CA GLY A 121 7.91 -1.61 -21.69
C GLY A 121 9.43 -1.68 -21.46
N ASN A 122 9.82 -2.29 -20.34
CA ASN A 122 11.20 -2.45 -19.85
C ASN A 122 12.22 -2.96 -20.89
N SER A 123 11.78 -3.58 -21.98
CA SER A 123 12.64 -4.03 -23.08
C SER A 123 13.32 -2.88 -23.83
N PHE A 124 12.67 -1.73 -23.97
CA PHE A 124 13.23 -0.57 -24.70
C PHE A 124 14.30 0.17 -23.88
N LEU A 125 14.10 0.30 -22.57
CA LEU A 125 15.13 0.84 -21.67
C LEU A 125 16.39 -0.03 -21.67
N ARG A 126 16.25 -1.35 -21.85
CA ARG A 126 17.37 -2.30 -21.95
C ARG A 126 18.20 -2.11 -23.24
N SER A 127 17.54 -1.85 -24.37
CA SER A 127 18.26 -1.58 -25.63
C SER A 127 19.02 -0.25 -25.61
N LEU A 128 18.55 0.74 -24.85
CA LEU A 128 19.25 2.02 -24.69
C LEU A 128 20.51 1.89 -23.81
N THR A 129 20.51 1.01 -22.80
CA THR A 129 21.72 0.69 -22.03
C THR A 129 22.74 -0.09 -22.86
N ASP A 130 22.29 -0.98 -23.74
CA ASP A 130 23.18 -1.76 -24.63
C ASP A 130 23.86 -0.86 -25.68
N GLN A 131 23.17 0.15 -26.22
CA GLN A 131 23.76 1.12 -27.16
C GLN A 131 24.82 2.01 -26.52
N ARG A 132 24.68 2.35 -25.23
CA ARG A 132 25.67 3.16 -24.51
C ARG A 132 26.92 2.38 -24.10
N ALA A 133 26.79 1.08 -23.87
CA ALA A 133 27.95 0.19 -23.64
C ALA A 133 28.87 0.15 -24.87
N ALA A 134 28.31 0.16 -26.09
CA ALA A 134 29.06 0.20 -27.34
C ALA A 134 29.89 1.50 -27.53
N SER A 135 29.41 2.65 -27.05
CA SER A 135 30.19 3.90 -27.08
C SER A 135 31.34 3.89 -26.05
N SER A 136 31.20 3.19 -24.93
CA SER A 136 32.27 3.08 -23.92
C SER A 136 33.42 2.13 -24.33
N GLU A 137 33.20 1.28 -25.34
CA GLU A 137 34.21 0.38 -25.93
C GLU A 137 35.11 1.13 -26.93
N ILE A 138 34.55 2.11 -27.65
CA ILE A 138 35.28 2.96 -28.60
C ILE A 138 36.22 3.92 -27.85
N GLU A 139 35.81 4.51 -26.72
CA GLU A 139 36.67 5.36 -25.90
C GLU A 139 37.79 4.61 -25.18
N ARG A 140 37.60 3.32 -24.86
CA ARG A 140 38.66 2.48 -24.26
C ARG A 140 39.73 2.04 -25.27
N ARG A 141 39.39 1.96 -26.56
CA ARG A 141 40.32 1.58 -27.66
C ARG A 141 41.26 2.73 -28.06
N PHE A 142 40.88 3.99 -27.79
CA PHE A 142 41.69 5.18 -28.12
C PHE A 142 42.73 5.58 -27.05
N ARG A 143 42.83 4.87 -25.91
CA ARG A 143 43.79 5.18 -24.84
C ARG A 143 45.11 4.38 -24.89
N VAL A 144 45.30 3.44 -25.84
CA VAL A 144 46.53 2.61 -25.93
C VAL A 144 47.33 2.91 -27.20
N ARG A 145 47.65 4.19 -27.44
CA ARG A 145 48.74 4.57 -28.37
C ARG A 145 49.24 5.98 -28.07
N SER A 146 50.03 6.12 -27.03
CA SER A 146 50.97 7.24 -26.80
C SER A 146 52.10 6.73 -25.92
#